data_AF-A0A418VG30-F1
#
_entry.id   AF-A0A418VG30-F1
#
_cell.length_a   1.000
_cell.length_b   1.000
_cell.length_c   1.000
_cell.angle_alpha   90.00
_cell.angle_beta   90.00
_cell.angle_gamma   90.00
#
_symmetry.space_group_name_H-M   'P 1'
#
loop_
_entity.id
_entity.type
_entity.pdbx_description
1 polymer ?
#
loop_
_entity_poly.entity_id
_entity_poly.type
_entity_poly.pdbx_seq_one_letter_code
_entity_poly.pdbx_strand_id
1 'polypeptide(L)'
;MYCLEQPGLVWNGLFPVPAGMTQECPRSASYRQEVREGLTRVEQYRLTGWQPLALMEPLKRAGYVLLEDELRGRNNYSVFLGRSVPAELFYTAVQEGKDTVITLSGK
;
A
#
# COMPACT_ATOMS: atom_id res chain seq x y z
N MET A 1 -13.45 -4.47 8.68
CA MET A 1 -13.06 -3.71 7.47
C MET A 1 -13.11 -4.65 6.29
N TYR A 2 -13.56 -4.22 5.11
CA TYR A 2 -13.77 -5.13 3.97
C TYR A 2 -12.49 -5.47 3.19
N CYS A 3 -11.42 -4.69 3.39
CA CYS A 3 -10.21 -4.73 2.58
C CYS A 3 -8.98 -5.27 3.34
N LEU A 4 -9.09 -5.48 4.66
CA LEU A 4 -8.02 -6.00 5.50
C LEU A 4 -8.29 -7.47 5.78
N GLU A 5 -7.46 -8.34 5.24
CA GLU A 5 -7.57 -9.79 5.50
C GLU A 5 -7.05 -10.13 6.91
N GLN A 6 -5.92 -9.55 7.30
CA GLN A 6 -5.29 -9.78 8.60
C GLN A 6 -5.05 -8.44 9.31
N PRO A 7 -6.00 -7.97 10.15
CA PRO A 7 -5.85 -6.72 10.88
C PRO A 7 -4.58 -6.69 11.72
N GLY A 8 -3.87 -5.56 11.70
CA GLY A 8 -2.60 -5.38 12.41
C GLY A 8 -1.37 -5.87 11.65
N LEU A 9 -1.55 -6.50 10.49
CA LEU A 9 -0.46 -6.92 9.60
C LEU A 9 -0.58 -6.27 8.22
N VAL A 10 0.56 -6.03 7.59
CA VAL A 10 0.67 -5.46 6.25
C VAL A 10 0.64 -6.56 5.20
N TRP A 11 -0.16 -6.35 4.16
CA TRP A 11 -0.22 -7.09 2.90
C TRP A 11 -0.16 -8.60 3.08
N ASN A 12 -1.28 -9.22 3.40
CA ASN A 12 -1.39 -10.68 3.66
C ASN A 12 -0.43 -11.20 4.74
N GLY A 13 -0.24 -10.44 5.81
CA GLY A 13 0.52 -10.95 6.95
C GLY A 13 2.04 -10.88 6.81
N LEU A 14 2.59 -10.13 5.85
CA LEU A 14 4.04 -10.06 5.62
C LEU A 14 4.81 -9.58 6.86
N PHE A 15 4.28 -8.57 7.55
CA PHE A 15 4.88 -8.02 8.77
C PHE A 15 3.86 -7.17 9.55
N PRO A 16 4.10 -6.89 10.84
CA PRO A 16 3.24 -6.00 11.63
C PRO A 16 3.17 -4.58 11.06
N VAL A 17 2.00 -3.94 11.19
CA VAL A 17 1.83 -2.52 10.84
C VAL A 17 2.83 -1.68 11.63
N PRO A 18 3.67 -0.85 10.97
CA PRO A 18 4.62 0.01 11.65
C PRO A 18 3.95 0.96 12.64
N ALA A 19 4.63 1.26 13.74
CA ALA A 19 4.14 2.20 14.74
C ALA A 19 3.83 3.58 14.12
N GLY A 20 2.70 4.17 14.51
CA GLY A 20 2.24 5.46 13.99
C GLY A 20 1.46 5.38 12.67
N MET A 21 1.28 4.19 12.09
CA MET A 21 0.35 3.97 10.98
C MET A 21 -0.99 3.45 11.47
N THR A 22 -2.06 3.88 10.79
CA THR A 22 -3.41 3.35 10.96
C THR A 22 -3.84 2.67 9.66
N GLN A 23 -4.32 1.43 9.77
CA GLN A 23 -4.94 0.75 8.63
C GLN A 23 -6.33 1.31 8.36
N GLU A 24 -6.64 1.56 7.09
CA GLU A 24 -7.95 1.97 6.63
C GLU A 24 -8.32 1.26 5.33
N CYS A 25 -9.60 1.35 4.94
CA CYS A 25 -10.04 0.92 3.64
C CYS A 25 -10.32 2.12 2.74
N PRO A 26 -10.07 1.98 1.42
CA PRO A 26 -10.50 2.99 0.45
C PRO A 26 -11.96 3.38 0.64
N ARG A 27 -12.23 4.68 0.47
CA ARG A 27 -13.62 5.17 0.48
C ARG A 27 -14.35 4.89 -0.84
N SER A 28 -13.61 4.54 -1.90
CA SER A 28 -14.18 4.31 -3.24
C SER A 28 -15.10 3.10 -3.29
N ALA A 29 -16.31 3.30 -3.84
CA ALA A 29 -17.31 2.26 -4.02
C ALA A 29 -16.87 1.19 -5.05
N SER A 30 -16.16 1.59 -6.12
CA SER A 30 -15.66 0.65 -7.13
C SER A 30 -14.63 -0.32 -6.54
N TYR A 31 -13.63 0.21 -5.82
CA TYR A 31 -12.65 -0.62 -5.10
C TYR A 31 -13.31 -1.57 -4.11
N ARG A 32 -14.38 -1.13 -3.43
CA ARG A 32 -15.12 -2.01 -2.51
C ARG A 32 -15.74 -3.20 -3.22
N GLN A 33 -16.28 -2.99 -4.41
CA GLN A 33 -16.88 -4.06 -5.19
C GLN A 33 -15.80 -5.03 -5.70
N GLU A 34 -14.73 -4.53 -6.30
CA GLU A 34 -13.64 -5.37 -6.84
C GLU A 34 -12.98 -6.24 -5.75
N VAL A 35 -12.79 -5.69 -4.54
CA VAL A 35 -12.27 -6.45 -3.39
C VAL A 35 -13.22 -7.55 -2.95
N ARG A 36 -14.53 -7.27 -2.90
CA ARG A 36 -15.53 -8.27 -2.52
C ARG A 36 -15.66 -9.39 -3.56
N GLU A 37 -15.43 -9.06 -4.82
CA GLU A 37 -15.42 -10.01 -5.94
C GLU A 37 -14.07 -10.76 -6.06
N GLY A 38 -13.07 -10.43 -5.23
CA GLY A 38 -11.74 -11.05 -5.27
C GLY A 38 -10.91 -10.71 -6.50
N LEU A 39 -11.30 -9.65 -7.23
CA LEU A 39 -10.64 -9.22 -8.47
C LEU A 39 -9.34 -8.45 -8.20
N THR A 40 -9.29 -7.77 -7.06
CA THR A 40 -8.15 -6.98 -6.62
C THR A 40 -8.05 -7.01 -5.09
N ARG A 41 -6.83 -6.95 -4.58
CA ARG A 41 -6.56 -6.65 -3.18
C ARG A 41 -6.15 -5.19 -3.06
N VAL A 42 -6.64 -4.52 -2.02
CA VAL A 42 -6.19 -3.17 -1.68
C VAL A 42 -6.12 -3.00 -0.17
N GLU A 43 -5.06 -2.37 0.31
CA GLU A 43 -4.90 -2.00 1.71
C GLU A 43 -4.40 -0.56 1.79
N GLN A 44 -4.97 0.23 2.71
CA GLN A 44 -4.55 1.61 2.92
C GLN A 44 -3.98 1.84 4.32
N TYR A 45 -3.00 2.72 4.38
CA TYR A 45 -2.24 3.06 5.58
C TYR A 45 -2.11 4.57 5.68
N ARG A 46 -2.54 5.14 6.81
CA ARG A 46 -2.43 6.56 7.09
C ARG A 46 -1.40 6.82 8.17
N LEU A 47 -0.57 7.83 7.96
CA LEU A 47 0.41 8.32 8.94
C LEU A 47 0.59 9.83 8.83
N THR A 48 0.92 10.47 9.95
CA THR A 48 1.12 11.93 9.99
C THR A 48 2.46 12.35 9.39
N GLY A 49 2.45 13.48 8.69
CA GLY A 49 3.59 14.01 7.94
C GLY A 49 3.71 13.40 6.55
N TRP A 50 4.50 14.04 5.68
CA TRP A 50 4.83 13.49 4.37
C TRP A 50 5.95 12.44 4.51
N GLN A 51 5.58 11.16 4.44
CA GLN A 51 6.44 10.01 4.66
C GLN A 51 6.17 8.93 3.59
N PRO A 52 6.39 9.23 2.29
CA PRO A 52 5.96 8.38 1.19
C PRO A 52 6.67 7.03 1.11
N LEU A 53 7.80 6.85 1.82
CA LEU A 53 8.62 5.64 1.77
C LEU A 53 8.49 4.78 3.04
N ALA A 54 7.56 5.08 3.93
CA ALA A 54 7.52 4.50 5.28
C ALA A 54 7.28 2.97 5.30
N LEU A 55 6.69 2.40 4.24
CA LEU A 55 6.54 0.95 4.06
C LEU A 55 7.59 0.32 3.15
N MET A 56 8.45 1.11 2.50
CA MET A 56 9.40 0.63 1.50
C MET A 56 10.46 -0.31 2.08
N GLU A 57 11.13 0.10 3.16
CA GLU A 57 12.15 -0.74 3.79
C GLU A 57 11.60 -2.05 4.39
N PRO A 58 10.45 -2.06 5.09
CA PRO A 58 9.78 -3.30 5.46
C PRO A 58 9.45 -4.22 4.27
N LEU A 59 8.93 -3.68 3.16
CA LEU A 59 8.61 -4.45 1.95
C LEU A 59 9.87 -5.06 1.33
N LYS A 60 10.97 -4.32 1.27
CA LYS A 60 12.27 -4.83 0.81
C LYS A 60 12.78 -5.98 1.67
N ARG A 61 12.67 -5.87 3.00
CA ARG A 61 13.02 -6.98 3.92
C ARG A 61 12.12 -8.20 3.72
N ALA A 62 10.88 -8.00 3.26
CA ALA A 62 9.96 -9.08 2.88
C ALA A 62 10.21 -9.64 1.46
N GLY A 63 11.30 -9.20 0.80
CA GLY A 63 11.77 -9.69 -0.50
C GLY A 63 11.24 -8.94 -1.71
N TYR A 64 10.47 -7.87 -1.54
CA TYR A 64 10.00 -7.06 -2.66
C TYR A 64 11.11 -6.14 -3.17
N VAL A 65 11.30 -6.13 -4.48
CA VAL A 65 12.21 -5.19 -5.15
C VAL A 65 11.41 -4.27 -6.07
N LEU A 66 12.00 -3.12 -6.42
CA LEU A 66 11.46 -2.25 -7.45
C LEU A 66 11.67 -2.94 -8.80
N LEU A 67 10.58 -3.15 -9.53
CA LEU A 67 10.61 -3.84 -10.82
C LEU A 67 10.35 -2.89 -11.99
N GLU A 68 9.48 -1.89 -11.82
CA GLU A 68 9.10 -0.95 -12.87
C GLU A 68 8.94 0.48 -12.33
N ASP A 69 8.79 1.43 -13.24
CA ASP A 69 8.82 2.88 -13.10
C ASP A 69 8.47 3.46 -11.72
N GLU A 70 9.35 4.32 -11.23
CA GLU A 70 9.10 5.20 -10.10
C GLU A 70 8.54 6.54 -10.60
N LEU A 71 7.32 6.86 -10.19
CA LEU A 71 6.75 8.19 -10.36
C LEU A 71 6.87 8.96 -9.04
N ARG A 72 7.71 9.99 -9.00
CA ARG A 72 7.90 10.83 -7.83
C ARG A 72 7.51 12.28 -8.12
N GLY A 73 6.44 12.73 -7.48
CA GLY A 73 6.00 14.12 -7.47
C GLY A 73 6.22 14.81 -6.13
N ARG A 74 5.78 16.06 -6.03
CA ARG A 74 5.88 16.85 -4.79
C ARG A 74 5.03 16.27 -3.64
N ASN A 75 3.88 15.69 -3.99
CA ASN A 75 2.84 15.22 -3.07
C ASN A 75 2.35 13.81 -3.42
N ASN A 76 3.05 13.11 -4.30
CA ASN A 76 2.75 11.75 -4.69
C ASN A 76 4.05 10.95 -4.90
N TYR A 77 3.93 9.65 -4.73
CA TYR A 77 4.97 8.67 -5.00
C TYR A 77 4.30 7.37 -5.41
N SER A 78 4.68 6.79 -6.54
CA SER A 78 4.11 5.52 -7.01
C SER A 78 5.20 4.64 -7.61
N VAL A 79 5.13 3.34 -7.35
CA VAL A 79 6.10 2.37 -7.87
C VAL A 79 5.49 0.97 -7.95
N PHE A 80 5.99 0.16 -8.89
CA PHE A 80 5.65 -1.25 -9.00
C PHE A 80 6.73 -2.11 -8.34
N LEU A 81 6.28 -2.96 -7.42
CA LEU A 81 7.11 -3.86 -6.64
C LEU A 81 6.74 -5.31 -6.94
N GLY A 82 7.71 -6.21 -6.80
CA GLY A 82 7.47 -7.65 -6.84
C GLY A 82 8.69 -8.42 -6.41
N ARG A 83 8.54 -9.74 -6.23
CA ARG A 83 9.67 -10.65 -5.98
C ARG A 83 10.32 -11.15 -7.27
N SER A 84 9.54 -11.17 -8.35
CA SER A 84 9.92 -11.50 -9.72
C SER A 84 9.04 -10.73 -10.70
N VAL A 85 9.40 -10.70 -11.98
CA VAL A 85 8.52 -10.16 -13.04
C VAL A 85 7.42 -11.19 -13.35
N PRO A 86 6.14 -10.78 -13.51
CA PRO A 86 5.63 -9.41 -13.46
C PRO A 86 5.44 -8.87 -12.03
N ALA A 87 5.38 -7.54 -11.89
CA ALA A 87 5.14 -6.90 -10.60
C ALA A 87 3.82 -7.36 -9.96
N GLU A 88 3.88 -7.63 -8.65
CA GLU A 88 2.79 -8.20 -7.86
C GLU A 88 2.07 -7.13 -7.03
N LEU A 89 2.76 -6.01 -6.75
CA LEU A 89 2.37 -5.03 -5.77
C LEU A 89 2.56 -3.62 -6.33
N PHE A 90 1.45 -2.91 -6.54
CA PHE A 90 1.46 -1.49 -6.81
C PHE A 90 1.43 -0.70 -5.50
N TYR A 91 2.46 0.12 -5.31
CA TYR A 91 2.62 0.98 -4.16
C TYR A 91 2.32 2.41 -4.59
N THR A 92 1.41 3.09 -3.89
CA THR A 92 1.21 4.54 -4.05
C THR A 92 1.19 5.22 -2.71
N ALA A 93 1.73 6.42 -2.63
CA ALA A 93 1.63 7.31 -1.48
C ALA A 93 1.19 8.68 -1.97
N VAL A 94 0.15 9.23 -1.34
CA VAL A 94 -0.42 10.54 -1.67
C VAL A 94 -0.50 11.38 -0.40
N GLN A 95 -0.17 12.65 -0.51
CA GLN A 95 -0.32 13.59 0.61
C GLN A 95 -1.79 14.03 0.71
N GLU A 96 -2.42 13.76 1.84
CA GLU A 96 -3.77 14.24 2.17
C GLU A 96 -3.70 15.19 3.36
N GLY A 97 -3.74 16.50 3.07
CA GLY A 97 -3.55 17.53 4.09
C GLY A 97 -2.17 17.41 4.75
N LYS A 98 -2.14 17.08 6.04
CA LYS A 98 -0.90 16.89 6.81
C LYS A 98 -0.43 15.43 6.87
N ASP A 99 -1.22 14.51 6.33
CA ASP A 99 -0.95 13.07 6.43
C ASP A 99 -0.48 12.52 5.08
N THR A 100 0.17 11.36 5.13
CA THR A 100 0.42 10.49 3.99
C THR A 100 -0.62 9.37 4.01
N VAL A 101 -1.18 9.06 2.85
CA VAL A 101 -1.98 7.87 2.62
C VAL A 101 -1.23 6.97 1.66
N ILE A 102 -0.78 5.82 2.15
CA ILE A 102 -0.16 4.78 1.35
C ILE A 102 -1.24 3.78 0.96
N THR A 103 -1.35 3.47 -0.32
CA THR A 103 -2.21 2.41 -0.85
C THR A 103 -1.34 1.33 -1.47
N LEU A 104 -1.52 0.11 -1.00
CA LEU A 104 -0.99 -1.10 -1.60
C LEU A 104 -2.12 -1.77 -2.38
N SER A 105 -1.90 -2.10 -3.65
CA SER A 105 -2.88 -2.85 -4.44
C SER A 105 -2.21 -3.86 -5.37
N GLY A 106 -2.90 -4.92 -5.73
CA GLY A 106 -2.30 -6.05 -6.43
C GLY A 106 -3.21 -7.27 -6.44
N LYS A 107 -2.67 -8.40 -6.88
CA LYS A 107 -3.35 -9.69 -6.88
C LYS A 107 -2.77 -10.64 -5.85
#